data_AF-A0AAW1SE86-F1
#
_entry.id   AF-A0AAW1SE86-F1
#
_cell.length_a   1.000
_cell.length_b   1.000
_cell.length_c   1.000
_cell.angle_alpha   90.00
_cell.angle_beta   90.00
_cell.angle_gamma   90.00
#
_symmetry.space_group_name_H-M   'P 1'
#
loop_
_entity.id
_entity.type
_entity.pdbx_description
1 polymer ?
#
loop_
_entity_poly.entity_id
_entity_poly.type
_entity_poly.pdbx_seq_one_letter_code
_entity_poly.pdbx_strand_id
1 'polypeptide(L)'
;MMQVSLPPAGLGATMLNDAQSVDGTALGHGPQLLTADEAHGREGLLVGMAPGAHLQFMDRVTTPGQPPHAASQPADAVQGLPAVNGQASDAVTIQGPGASRSRGTGAQGIITGGLQQLAQHEAASAAANLGLDSNFTAAISAAQEEAHFLTQEAAGLARPGRRRVVQNNVVQTAASKVCAQCNQELQAAHFRLDRTQRDGLRSKCKACAPVKAPQGRKRHAPEPSAQAGHKVCRNCNEEKLTSAFPHKRNSIDKLDYHCKACHIAATAERVSRRGLVEVPAVENKVCSKCEKELPADSFHKDRNKSDGLRGRCRACEALSQTVRRVTRAPVDEPTVTSKVCRRCGEEKAATDFCRKKQRTDGLDSYCKDCNCKATAARTARKAPTVAPTVEHKVCVRCHQDKPAGEFPARPSATDGLYSYCRICRTESANSSRLRVRSRQALQADQGSEVEEAPMDMRDG
;
A
#
# COMPACT_ATOMS: atom_id res chain seq x y z
N MET A 1 -33.12 -35.48 48.47
CA MET A 1 -32.18 -36.42 49.12
C MET A 1 -31.81 -37.50 48.12
N MET A 2 -30.68 -37.37 47.44
CA MET A 2 -29.94 -38.50 46.88
C MET A 2 -28.47 -38.12 46.87
N GLN A 3 -27.73 -38.71 47.82
CA GLN A 3 -26.29 -38.81 47.83
C GLN A 3 -25.91 -39.96 46.89
N VAL A 4 -24.88 -39.77 46.06
CA VAL A 4 -24.15 -40.90 45.48
C VAL A 4 -22.66 -40.63 45.65
N SER A 5 -22.07 -41.52 46.44
CA SER A 5 -20.69 -41.58 46.89
C SER A 5 -19.79 -42.23 45.84
N LEU A 6 -18.55 -41.75 45.73
CA LEU A 6 -17.38 -42.46 45.18
C LEU A 6 -17.04 -43.68 46.07
N PRO A 7 -16.41 -44.75 45.52
CA PRO A 7 -14.97 -44.98 45.78
C PRO A 7 -14.27 -45.83 44.67
N PRO A 8 -13.07 -46.44 44.88
CA PRO A 8 -11.76 -45.79 44.91
C PRO A 8 -10.71 -46.47 43.98
N ALA A 9 -9.48 -45.94 44.03
CA ALA A 9 -8.27 -46.38 43.33
C ALA A 9 -7.86 -47.85 43.59
N GLY A 10 -7.21 -48.46 42.59
CA GLY A 10 -6.53 -49.75 42.67
C GLY A 10 -5.19 -49.74 41.93
N LEU A 11 -4.15 -50.15 42.66
CA LEU A 11 -2.73 -50.26 42.34
C LEU A 11 -2.38 -51.63 41.70
N GLY A 12 -1.21 -51.72 41.05
CA GLY A 12 -0.43 -52.95 40.86
C GLY A 12 -0.07 -53.23 39.39
N ALA A 13 1.19 -53.05 38.96
CA ALA A 13 2.28 -54.05 38.95
C ALA A 13 2.07 -55.10 37.81
N THR A 14 3.01 -55.51 36.94
CA THR A 14 4.48 -55.63 36.91
C THR A 14 4.88 -56.19 35.51
N MET A 15 6.19 -56.35 35.26
CA MET A 15 6.90 -57.16 34.22
C MET A 15 7.63 -56.26 33.19
N LEU A 16 8.90 -55.92 33.42
CA LEU A 16 10.13 -56.69 33.10
C LEU A 16 10.41 -56.80 31.61
N ASN A 17 11.41 -56.04 31.13
CA ASN A 17 12.54 -56.62 30.38
C ASN A 17 13.72 -55.64 30.34
N ASP A 18 14.77 -56.05 31.06
CA ASP A 18 16.20 -55.93 30.77
C ASP A 18 16.49 -56.12 29.27
N ALA A 19 17.59 -55.71 28.66
CA ALA A 19 18.74 -54.87 28.93
C ALA A 19 19.55 -54.96 27.63
N GLN A 20 20.23 -53.90 27.21
CA GLN A 20 21.61 -54.01 26.73
C GLN A 20 22.22 -52.62 26.59
N SER A 21 23.23 -52.44 27.43
CA SER A 21 24.21 -51.37 27.48
C SER A 21 25.13 -51.40 26.26
N VAL A 22 25.50 -50.22 25.75
CA VAL A 22 26.88 -49.93 25.33
C VAL A 22 27.22 -48.47 25.67
N ASP A 23 28.31 -48.32 26.40
CA ASP A 23 28.97 -47.08 26.83
C ASP A 23 29.50 -46.22 25.67
N GLY A 24 29.62 -44.90 25.91
CA GLY A 24 30.22 -43.99 24.94
C GLY A 24 30.34 -42.52 25.37
N THR A 25 31.03 -42.29 26.48
CA THR A 25 31.97 -41.18 26.77
C THR A 25 31.66 -39.75 26.29
N ALA A 26 31.39 -38.91 27.30
CA ALA A 26 31.73 -37.50 27.50
C ALA A 26 32.48 -36.71 26.39
N LEU A 27 32.06 -35.45 26.17
CA LEU A 27 32.87 -34.25 26.41
C LEU A 27 31.96 -33.01 26.44
N GLY A 28 31.93 -32.34 27.60
CA GLY A 28 31.22 -31.09 27.81
C GLY A 28 32.07 -29.87 27.41
N HIS A 29 31.42 -28.87 26.82
CA HIS A 29 31.97 -27.53 26.68
C HIS A 29 31.02 -26.52 27.33
N GLY A 30 31.41 -26.05 28.51
CA GLY A 30 30.89 -24.81 29.10
C GLY A 30 31.69 -23.60 28.59
N PRO A 31 31.07 -22.42 28.41
CA PRO A 31 31.80 -21.22 28.02
C PRO A 31 32.45 -20.56 29.23
N GLN A 32 33.78 -20.42 29.19
CA GLN A 32 34.54 -19.64 30.16
C GLN A 32 34.36 -18.13 29.95
N LEU A 33 34.12 -17.45 31.06
CA LEU A 33 34.22 -16.01 31.27
C LEU A 33 35.69 -15.58 31.11
N LEU A 34 35.95 -14.64 30.20
CA LEU A 34 37.24 -13.95 30.10
C LEU A 34 37.23 -12.71 31.00
N THR A 35 38.14 -12.74 31.97
CA THR A 35 38.53 -11.63 32.83
C THR A 35 39.29 -10.57 32.03
N ALA A 36 39.02 -9.31 32.34
CA ALA A 36 39.77 -8.16 31.88
C ALA A 36 40.96 -7.91 32.80
N ASP A 37 42.16 -7.84 32.25
CA ASP A 37 43.28 -7.06 32.78
C ASP A 37 44.38 -7.04 31.72
N GLU A 38 44.73 -5.85 31.23
CA GLU A 38 46.11 -5.42 30.97
C GLU A 38 46.12 -4.01 30.38
N ALA A 39 46.36 -3.06 31.28
CA ALA A 39 46.72 -1.69 30.99
C ALA A 39 48.11 -1.66 30.34
N HIS A 40 48.20 -1.16 29.10
CA HIS A 40 49.45 -0.70 28.52
C HIS A 40 49.38 0.81 28.33
N GLY A 41 50.17 1.50 29.15
CA GLY A 41 50.39 2.93 29.10
C GLY A 41 51.02 3.35 27.78
N ARG A 42 50.50 4.44 27.21
CA ARG A 42 51.20 5.23 26.19
C ARG A 42 51.62 6.53 26.84
N GLU A 43 52.90 6.58 27.18
CA GLU A 43 53.61 7.79 27.54
C GLU A 43 53.58 8.77 26.36
N GLY A 44 53.17 10.00 26.65
CA GLY A 44 53.28 11.11 25.73
C GLY A 44 54.72 11.61 25.68
N LEU A 45 55.35 11.50 24.53
CA LEU A 45 56.60 12.19 24.25
C LEU A 45 56.29 13.50 23.51
N LEU A 46 56.30 14.58 24.28
CA LEU A 46 56.45 15.96 23.80
C LEU A 46 57.89 16.15 23.31
N VAL A 47 58.08 16.40 22.01
CA VAL A 47 59.25 17.12 21.51
C VAL A 47 58.76 18.16 20.51
N GLY A 48 58.82 19.42 20.93
CA GLY A 48 58.75 20.54 20.01
C GLY A 48 60.13 20.78 19.39
N MET A 49 60.15 21.27 18.15
CA MET A 49 61.21 22.12 17.62
C MET A 49 60.71 22.81 16.34
N ALA A 50 60.98 24.10 16.26
CA ALA A 50 60.49 25.06 15.29
C ALA A 50 61.47 25.18 14.08
N PRO A 51 61.53 26.30 13.30
CA PRO A 51 61.32 26.25 11.85
C PRO A 51 62.58 26.59 11.01
N GLY A 52 62.48 26.38 9.69
CA GLY A 52 63.20 27.20 8.69
C GLY A 52 64.26 26.49 7.83
N ALA A 53 63.99 26.42 6.53
CA ALA A 53 64.94 26.48 5.40
C ALA A 53 64.09 26.33 4.12
N HIS A 54 63.70 27.38 3.38
CA HIS A 54 64.52 28.17 2.45
C HIS A 54 65.34 27.31 1.47
N LEU A 55 64.71 26.90 0.37
CA LEU A 55 65.42 26.57 -0.87
C LEU A 55 64.65 27.13 -2.06
N GLN A 56 65.34 28.04 -2.75
CA GLN A 56 64.97 28.71 -3.98
C GLN A 56 64.99 27.70 -5.14
N PHE A 57 64.01 27.78 -6.04
CA PHE A 57 64.21 27.37 -7.42
C PHE A 57 63.49 28.35 -8.35
N MET A 58 64.23 28.79 -9.36
CA MET A 58 63.94 29.93 -10.22
C MET A 58 62.97 29.60 -11.35
N ASP A 59 62.18 30.63 -11.68
CA ASP A 59 61.78 31.11 -13.00
C ASP A 59 61.69 30.14 -14.19
N ARG A 60 60.48 30.02 -14.73
CA ARG A 60 60.30 30.26 -16.16
C ARG A 60 58.93 30.85 -16.51
N VAL A 61 59.02 32.09 -16.96
CA VAL A 61 58.02 32.96 -17.57
C VAL A 61 57.52 32.37 -18.90
N THR A 62 56.20 32.31 -19.12
CA THR A 62 55.62 32.45 -20.46
C THR A 62 54.20 33.04 -20.37
N THR A 63 54.06 34.27 -20.87
CA THR A 63 52.83 35.07 -21.02
C THR A 63 52.17 34.83 -22.41
N PRO A 64 50.97 35.41 -22.69
CA PRO A 64 49.92 34.76 -23.47
C PRO A 64 49.84 35.16 -24.94
N GLY A 65 49.22 34.30 -25.77
CA GLY A 65 48.91 34.55 -27.18
C GLY A 65 47.41 34.54 -27.46
N GLN A 66 46.94 35.62 -28.10
CA GLN A 66 45.59 35.94 -28.56
C GLN A 66 45.05 35.04 -29.71
N PRO A 67 43.74 35.13 -30.05
CA PRO A 67 43.08 34.30 -31.06
C PRO A 67 43.10 34.93 -32.46
N PRO A 68 42.90 34.17 -33.55
CA PRO A 68 42.64 34.75 -34.85
C PRO A 68 41.14 34.81 -35.21
N HIS A 69 40.85 35.86 -35.97
CA HIS A 69 39.60 36.32 -36.53
C HIS A 69 39.03 35.49 -37.70
N ALA A 70 37.73 35.71 -37.88
CA ALA A 70 36.85 35.59 -39.05
C ALA A 70 37.44 35.58 -40.48
N ALA A 71 36.81 34.75 -41.33
CA ALA A 71 36.40 34.94 -42.74
C ALA A 71 35.93 33.54 -43.24
N SER A 72 34.94 33.30 -44.08
CA SER A 72 34.21 34.08 -45.09
C SER A 72 33.06 33.19 -45.63
N GLN A 73 31.96 33.81 -46.05
CA GLN A 73 30.89 33.21 -46.86
C GLN A 73 31.39 32.87 -48.29
N PRO A 74 30.59 32.14 -49.10
CA PRO A 74 29.84 32.89 -50.11
C PRO A 74 28.38 32.45 -50.29
N ALA A 75 27.65 33.37 -50.92
CA ALA A 75 26.25 33.32 -51.33
C ALA A 75 26.06 32.75 -52.76
N ASP A 76 24.77 32.55 -53.07
CA ASP A 76 24.08 32.65 -54.37
C ASP A 76 23.73 31.41 -55.23
N ALA A 77 22.59 31.61 -55.92
CA ALA A 77 21.82 30.81 -56.89
C ALA A 77 20.73 29.90 -56.29
N VAL A 78 19.44 30.26 -56.20
CA VAL A 78 18.42 30.72 -57.19
C VAL A 78 18.04 29.64 -58.23
N GLN A 79 16.72 29.51 -58.46
CA GLN A 79 15.95 28.68 -59.42
C GLN A 79 15.46 27.34 -58.84
N GLY A 80 14.18 26.95 -58.86
CA GLY A 80 12.96 27.49 -59.46
C GLY A 80 11.79 26.55 -59.14
N LEU A 81 10.57 27.10 -59.12
CA LEU A 81 9.29 26.38 -59.09
C LEU A 81 9.07 25.60 -60.41
N PRO A 82 8.12 24.64 -60.50
CA PRO A 82 6.75 25.05 -60.78
C PRO A 82 5.66 24.32 -59.96
N ALA A 83 4.53 25.01 -59.92
CA ALA A 83 3.23 24.63 -59.41
C ALA A 83 2.61 23.43 -60.12
N VAL A 84 1.74 22.71 -59.42
CA VAL A 84 0.61 22.00 -60.03
C VAL A 84 -0.69 22.29 -59.26
N ASN A 85 -1.68 22.68 -60.07
CA ASN A 85 -3.05 23.02 -59.77
C ASN A 85 -3.91 21.83 -59.32
N GLY A 86 -5.04 22.14 -58.69
CA GLY A 86 -6.24 21.30 -58.56
C GLY A 86 -7.02 21.65 -57.29
N GLN A 87 -7.83 22.72 -57.25
CA GLN A 87 -9.29 22.71 -57.53
C GLN A 87 -10.02 21.51 -56.90
N ALA A 88 -10.75 21.65 -55.78
CA ALA A 88 -12.05 22.32 -55.54
C ALA A 88 -13.21 21.31 -55.46
N SER A 89 -14.28 21.66 -54.71
CA SER A 89 -15.53 20.94 -54.35
C SER A 89 -15.47 20.13 -53.04
N ASP A 90 -16.46 20.14 -52.14
CA ASP A 90 -17.67 20.95 -52.02
C ASP A 90 -18.15 20.95 -50.54
N ALA A 91 -19.00 21.91 -50.24
CA ALA A 91 -19.60 22.19 -48.95
C ALA A 91 -20.53 21.07 -48.43
N VAL A 92 -20.56 20.86 -47.11
CA VAL A 92 -21.82 20.56 -46.39
C VAL A 92 -21.77 21.18 -44.99
N THR A 93 -22.47 22.30 -44.85
CA THR A 93 -22.93 22.88 -43.59
C THR A 93 -24.20 22.14 -43.18
N ILE A 94 -24.23 21.52 -41.99
CA ILE A 94 -25.50 21.13 -41.34
C ILE A 94 -25.53 21.81 -39.97
N GLN A 95 -26.29 22.91 -39.92
CA GLN A 95 -26.93 23.38 -38.71
C GLN A 95 -28.16 22.51 -38.45
N GLY A 96 -28.36 22.06 -37.21
CA GLY A 96 -29.56 21.40 -36.74
C GLY A 96 -29.75 21.61 -35.24
N PRO A 97 -31.00 21.79 -34.76
CA PRO A 97 -31.28 22.67 -33.63
C PRO A 97 -31.33 21.97 -32.28
N GLY A 98 -31.19 22.79 -31.24
CA GLY A 98 -31.26 22.40 -29.84
C GLY A 98 -32.63 21.84 -29.45
N ALA A 99 -32.61 20.79 -28.64
CA ALA A 99 -33.76 20.29 -27.90
C ALA A 99 -33.48 20.43 -26.39
N SER A 100 -33.99 21.51 -25.80
CA SER A 100 -34.18 21.67 -24.38
C SER A 100 -35.29 20.72 -23.91
N ARG A 101 -34.94 19.71 -23.11
CA ARG A 101 -35.93 18.90 -22.36
C ARG A 101 -35.91 19.28 -20.89
N SER A 102 -36.96 19.98 -20.49
CA SER A 102 -37.40 20.17 -19.11
C SER A 102 -37.66 18.81 -18.45
N ARG A 103 -37.14 18.60 -17.24
CA ARG A 103 -37.50 17.46 -16.39
C ARG A 103 -38.70 17.87 -15.54
N GLY A 104 -39.88 17.37 -15.93
CA GLY A 104 -41.05 17.33 -15.07
C GLY A 104 -40.90 16.22 -14.02
N THR A 105 -41.04 16.60 -12.75
CA THR A 105 -41.23 15.70 -11.61
C THR A 105 -42.68 15.20 -11.63
N GLY A 106 -42.89 13.89 -11.79
CA GLY A 106 -44.21 13.26 -11.78
C GLY A 106 -44.20 11.97 -10.97
N ALA A 107 -44.93 12.02 -9.85
CA ALA A 107 -45.58 10.95 -9.10
C ALA A 107 -45.13 9.49 -9.34
N GLN A 108 -44.45 8.92 -8.35
CA GLN A 108 -44.47 7.48 -8.10
C GLN A 108 -45.15 7.23 -6.75
N GLY A 109 -46.26 6.52 -6.79
CA GLY A 109 -46.98 6.04 -5.62
C GLY A 109 -48.26 5.36 -6.08
N ILE A 110 -48.53 4.17 -5.54
CA ILE A 110 -49.71 3.32 -5.80
C ILE A 110 -49.56 2.34 -6.99
N ILE A 111 -48.59 1.42 -6.95
CA ILE A 111 -48.76 0.05 -7.50
C ILE A 111 -47.90 -0.93 -6.68
N THR A 112 -48.33 -1.29 -5.47
CA THR A 112 -47.72 -2.43 -4.72
C THR A 112 -48.75 -3.38 -4.10
N GLY A 113 -50.05 -3.22 -4.38
CA GLY A 113 -51.08 -4.14 -3.86
C GLY A 113 -51.40 -5.34 -4.75
N GLY A 114 -51.20 -5.24 -6.07
CA GLY A 114 -51.71 -6.24 -7.02
C GLY A 114 -50.83 -7.48 -7.22
N LEU A 115 -49.50 -7.35 -7.08
CA LEU A 115 -48.59 -8.47 -7.35
C LEU A 115 -48.57 -9.53 -6.23
N GLN A 116 -48.97 -9.18 -5.01
CA GLN A 116 -48.99 -10.12 -3.89
C GLN A 116 -50.22 -11.03 -3.91
N GLN A 117 -51.36 -10.57 -4.44
CA GLN A 117 -52.57 -11.38 -4.56
C GLN A 117 -52.47 -12.40 -5.72
N LEU A 118 -51.78 -12.08 -6.82
CA LEU A 118 -51.54 -13.02 -7.92
C LEU A 118 -50.63 -14.19 -7.51
N ALA A 119 -49.57 -13.92 -6.73
CA ALA A 119 -48.66 -14.98 -6.25
C ALA A 119 -49.35 -15.94 -5.25
N GLN A 120 -50.30 -15.47 -4.44
CA GLN A 120 -51.06 -16.31 -3.52
C GLN A 120 -52.07 -17.20 -4.25
N HIS A 121 -52.65 -16.72 -5.36
CA HIS A 121 -53.63 -17.49 -6.14
C HIS A 121 -52.97 -18.59 -7.00
N GLU A 122 -51.74 -18.38 -7.47
CA GLU A 122 -50.96 -19.41 -8.18
C GLU A 122 -50.39 -20.49 -7.25
N ALA A 123 -50.02 -20.13 -6.02
CA ALA A 123 -49.57 -21.11 -5.01
C ALA A 123 -50.71 -22.04 -4.56
N ALA A 124 -51.94 -21.52 -4.44
CA ALA A 124 -53.11 -22.31 -4.07
C ALA A 124 -53.55 -23.27 -5.19
N SER A 125 -53.46 -22.87 -6.46
CA SER A 125 -53.79 -23.74 -7.60
C SER A 125 -52.73 -24.83 -7.84
N ALA A 126 -51.45 -24.54 -7.54
CA ALA A 126 -50.38 -25.54 -7.60
C ALA A 126 -50.52 -26.62 -6.51
N ALA A 127 -50.96 -26.26 -5.30
CA ALA A 127 -51.18 -27.21 -4.22
C ALA A 127 -52.36 -28.18 -4.50
N ALA A 128 -53.42 -27.69 -5.16
CA ALA A 128 -54.58 -28.51 -5.53
C ALA A 128 -54.25 -29.59 -6.59
N ASN A 129 -53.30 -29.31 -7.50
CA ASN A 129 -52.87 -30.26 -8.53
C ASN A 129 -51.93 -31.38 -8.01
N LEU A 130 -51.39 -31.23 -6.80
CA LEU A 130 -50.45 -32.20 -6.19
C LEU A 130 -51.11 -33.12 -5.16
N GLY A 131 -52.42 -33.01 -4.93
CA GLY A 131 -53.16 -33.90 -4.04
C GLY A 131 -52.66 -33.91 -2.59
N LEU A 132 -52.10 -32.78 -2.12
CA LEU A 132 -51.58 -32.67 -0.76
C LEU A 132 -52.73 -32.43 0.22
N ASP A 133 -52.84 -33.30 1.22
CA ASP A 133 -53.86 -33.23 2.27
C ASP A 133 -53.77 -31.91 3.06
N SER A 134 -54.91 -31.42 3.56
CA SER A 134 -55.06 -30.15 4.29
C SER A 134 -54.14 -30.01 5.52
N ASN A 135 -53.65 -31.13 6.05
CA ASN A 135 -52.69 -31.14 7.15
C ASN A 135 -51.28 -30.71 6.73
N PHE A 136 -50.89 -30.93 5.46
CA PHE A 136 -49.54 -30.59 4.97
C PHE A 136 -49.42 -29.10 4.66
N THR A 137 -50.47 -28.48 4.14
CA THR A 137 -50.53 -27.02 3.90
C THR A 137 -50.59 -26.22 5.21
N ALA A 138 -51.22 -26.76 6.26
CA ALA A 138 -51.17 -26.19 7.61
C ALA A 138 -49.76 -26.25 8.21
N ALA A 139 -49.03 -27.36 8.03
CA ALA A 139 -47.65 -27.49 8.50
C ALA A 139 -46.68 -26.54 7.77
N ILE A 140 -46.85 -26.35 6.47
CA ILE A 140 -46.03 -25.38 5.69
C ILE A 140 -46.33 -23.94 6.13
N SER A 141 -47.59 -23.59 6.38
CA SER A 141 -47.95 -22.23 6.85
C SER A 141 -47.38 -21.96 8.25
N ALA A 142 -47.45 -22.93 9.16
CA ALA A 142 -46.85 -22.82 10.49
C ALA A 142 -45.31 -22.65 10.42
N ALA A 143 -44.64 -23.38 9.53
CA ALA A 143 -43.20 -23.25 9.31
C ALA A 143 -42.82 -21.88 8.69
N GLN A 144 -43.68 -21.32 7.83
CA GLN A 144 -43.48 -19.97 7.26
C GLN A 144 -43.66 -18.87 8.30
N GLU A 145 -44.62 -19.01 9.23
CA GLU A 145 -44.82 -18.06 10.33
C GLU A 145 -43.64 -18.07 11.31
N GLU A 146 -43.10 -19.25 11.64
CA GLU A 146 -41.92 -19.38 12.50
C GLU A 146 -40.65 -18.81 11.84
N ALA A 147 -40.48 -19.01 10.52
CA ALA A 147 -39.40 -18.41 9.75
C ALA A 147 -39.51 -16.87 9.63
N HIS A 148 -40.74 -16.34 9.55
CA HIS A 148 -40.99 -14.90 9.51
C HIS A 148 -40.74 -14.23 10.88
N PHE A 149 -41.05 -14.93 11.99
CA PHE A 149 -40.76 -14.45 13.34
C PHE A 149 -39.24 -14.38 13.61
N LEU A 150 -38.49 -15.43 13.22
CA LEU A 150 -37.03 -15.46 13.37
C LEU A 150 -36.30 -14.40 12.50
N THR A 151 -36.87 -14.03 11.35
CA THR A 151 -36.32 -12.96 10.51
C THR A 151 -36.62 -11.55 11.05
N GLN A 152 -37.72 -11.35 11.78
CA GLN A 152 -38.01 -10.08 12.46
C GLN A 152 -37.14 -9.85 13.70
N GLU A 153 -36.84 -10.88 14.49
CA GLU A 153 -35.90 -10.75 15.62
C GLU A 153 -34.45 -10.49 15.14
N ALA A 154 -34.03 -11.07 14.02
CA ALA A 154 -32.72 -10.81 13.42
C ALA A 154 -32.57 -9.36 12.90
N ALA A 155 -33.66 -8.68 12.54
CA ALA A 155 -33.65 -7.27 12.13
C ALA A 155 -33.56 -6.29 13.31
N GLY A 156 -34.00 -6.70 14.51
CA GLY A 156 -34.03 -5.86 15.71
C GLY A 156 -32.69 -5.70 16.45
N LEU A 157 -31.74 -6.63 16.28
CA LEU A 157 -30.46 -6.64 17.01
C LEU A 157 -29.25 -6.10 16.21
N ALA A 158 -29.48 -5.61 14.99
CA ALA A 158 -28.44 -4.92 14.23
C ALA A 158 -28.16 -3.52 14.82
N ARG A 159 -27.35 -3.46 15.89
CA ARG A 159 -26.73 -2.22 16.36
C ARG A 159 -26.10 -1.50 15.16
N PRO A 160 -26.43 -0.22 14.89
CA PRO A 160 -25.80 0.52 13.82
C PRO A 160 -24.32 0.68 14.15
N GLY A 161 -23.50 -0.18 13.56
CA GLY A 161 -22.07 0.01 13.53
C GLY A 161 -21.82 1.40 12.99
N ARG A 162 -21.05 2.22 13.73
CA ARG A 162 -20.59 3.57 13.35
C ARG A 162 -19.68 3.51 12.11
N ARG A 163 -20.16 2.99 11.00
CA ARG A 163 -19.70 3.44 9.69
C ARG A 163 -20.39 4.77 9.50
N ARG A 164 -19.60 5.85 9.45
CA ARG A 164 -19.97 7.05 8.72
C ARG A 164 -20.29 6.58 7.30
N VAL A 165 -21.55 6.23 7.06
CA VAL A 165 -22.13 6.34 5.74
C VAL A 165 -21.97 7.82 5.46
N VAL A 166 -21.03 8.14 4.57
CA VAL A 166 -21.03 9.44 3.91
C VAL A 166 -22.27 9.38 3.04
N GLN A 167 -23.43 9.55 3.67
CA GLN A 167 -24.63 9.92 2.95
C GLN A 167 -24.21 11.18 2.21
N ASN A 168 -24.33 11.13 0.88
CA ASN A 168 -24.43 12.32 0.07
C ASN A 168 -25.72 13.02 0.50
N ASN A 169 -25.76 13.51 1.75
CA ASN A 169 -26.68 14.53 2.15
C ASN A 169 -26.32 15.69 1.26
N VAL A 170 -27.21 15.96 0.31
CA VAL A 170 -27.35 17.25 -0.34
C VAL A 170 -27.36 18.24 0.81
N VAL A 171 -26.18 18.81 1.12
CA VAL A 171 -26.00 19.79 2.18
C VAL A 171 -27.00 20.87 1.83
N GLN A 172 -28.04 21.04 2.65
CA GLN A 172 -28.95 22.18 2.54
C GLN A 172 -28.06 23.41 2.71
N THR A 173 -27.62 23.98 1.59
CA THR A 173 -26.85 25.21 1.58
C THR A 173 -27.82 26.28 2.03
N ALA A 174 -27.66 26.76 3.27
CA ALA A 174 -28.36 27.95 3.73
C ALA A 174 -28.18 29.05 2.65
N ALA A 175 -29.29 29.65 2.21
CA ALA A 175 -29.26 30.61 1.12
C ALA A 175 -28.36 31.82 1.47
N SER A 176 -28.35 32.21 2.74
CA SER A 176 -27.51 33.28 3.30
C SER A 176 -26.67 32.80 4.49
N LYS A 177 -25.58 33.51 4.75
CA LYS A 177 -24.70 33.33 5.91
C LYS A 177 -24.12 34.67 6.34
N VAL A 178 -24.01 34.90 7.65
CA VAL A 178 -23.36 36.09 8.20
C VAL A 178 -21.84 35.91 8.16
N CYS A 179 -21.14 36.89 7.56
CA CYS A 179 -19.69 36.90 7.53
C CYS A 179 -19.13 37.26 8.91
N ALA A 180 -18.35 36.38 9.52
CA ALA A 180 -17.75 36.56 10.85
C ALA A 180 -16.70 37.70 10.95
N GLN A 181 -16.48 38.47 9.89
CA GLN A 181 -15.52 39.58 9.87
C GLN A 181 -16.19 40.93 9.63
N CYS A 182 -17.08 41.04 8.62
CA CYS A 182 -17.83 42.28 8.39
C CYS A 182 -19.24 42.27 8.99
N ASN A 183 -19.66 41.15 9.61
CA ASN A 183 -21.00 40.92 10.17
C ASN A 183 -22.16 41.18 9.20
N GLN A 184 -21.91 41.18 7.89
CA GLN A 184 -22.95 41.29 6.88
C GLN A 184 -23.53 39.91 6.55
N GLU A 185 -24.86 39.84 6.45
CA GLU A 185 -25.56 38.70 5.90
C GLU A 185 -25.42 38.69 4.38
N LEU A 186 -24.77 37.67 3.83
CA LEU A 186 -24.48 37.57 2.42
C LEU A 186 -24.96 36.24 1.87
N GLN A 187 -25.33 36.21 0.59
CA GLN A 187 -25.71 34.97 -0.09
C GLN A 187 -24.56 33.95 -0.08
N ALA A 188 -24.89 32.65 -0.10
CA ALA A 188 -23.92 31.56 -0.11
C ALA A 188 -22.83 31.70 -1.20
N ALA A 189 -23.19 32.30 -2.34
CA ALA A 189 -22.28 32.59 -3.44
C ALA A 189 -21.11 33.53 -3.05
N HIS A 190 -21.26 34.35 -2.02
CA HIS A 190 -20.20 35.22 -1.50
C HIS A 190 -19.25 34.51 -0.55
N PHE A 191 -19.46 33.22 -0.25
CA PHE A 191 -18.55 32.43 0.57
C PHE A 191 -17.83 31.39 -0.29
N ARG A 192 -16.66 30.94 0.17
CA ARG A 192 -15.98 29.79 -0.43
C ARG A 192 -16.49 28.52 0.23
N LEU A 193 -16.63 27.44 -0.54
CA LEU A 193 -17.03 26.13 -0.02
C LEU A 193 -15.97 25.58 0.94
N ASP A 194 -16.39 25.09 2.10
CA ASP A 194 -15.53 24.43 3.08
C ASP A 194 -16.21 23.18 3.64
N ARG A 195 -15.76 22.02 3.17
CA ARG A 195 -16.31 20.71 3.56
C ARG A 195 -16.10 20.34 5.02
N THR A 196 -15.29 21.12 5.75
CA THR A 196 -15.09 20.89 7.19
C THR A 196 -16.17 21.54 8.05
N GLN A 197 -16.91 22.53 7.51
CA GLN A 197 -17.98 23.22 8.20
C GLN A 197 -19.32 22.54 7.94
N ARG A 198 -20.23 22.60 8.93
CA ARG A 198 -21.52 21.90 8.88
C ARG A 198 -22.42 22.40 7.73
N ASP A 199 -22.34 23.69 7.44
CA ASP A 199 -23.08 24.37 6.37
C ASP A 199 -22.36 24.34 5.01
N GLY A 200 -21.16 23.75 4.95
CA GLY A 200 -20.37 23.66 3.73
C GLY A 200 -19.77 24.98 3.25
N LEU A 201 -19.84 26.07 4.04
CA LEU A 201 -19.35 27.41 3.66
C LEU A 201 -18.33 27.92 4.69
N ARG A 202 -17.33 28.71 4.25
CA ARG A 202 -16.42 29.39 5.19
C ARG A 202 -17.15 30.39 6.07
N SER A 203 -16.58 30.71 7.23
CA SER A 203 -17.12 31.74 8.15
C SER A 203 -16.91 33.16 7.64
N LYS A 204 -15.98 33.39 6.69
CA LYS A 204 -15.67 34.70 6.11
C LYS A 204 -16.06 34.74 4.63
N CYS A 205 -16.64 35.85 4.18
CA CYS A 205 -16.98 36.06 2.77
C CYS A 205 -15.73 36.20 1.90
N LYS A 206 -15.87 36.10 0.58
CA LYS A 206 -14.78 36.17 -0.41
C LYS A 206 -14.03 37.51 -0.36
N ALA A 207 -14.71 38.60 0.02
CA ALA A 207 -14.13 39.93 0.16
C ALA A 207 -13.33 40.09 1.46
N CYS A 208 -13.85 39.57 2.59
CA CYS A 208 -13.15 39.60 3.88
C CYS A 208 -12.11 38.50 4.03
N ALA A 209 -12.24 37.41 3.27
CA ALA A 209 -11.20 36.42 3.16
C ALA A 209 -9.96 37.17 2.67
N PRO A 210 -8.86 37.17 3.43
CA PRO A 210 -7.66 37.84 2.98
C PRO A 210 -7.41 37.32 1.57
N VAL A 211 -7.25 38.24 0.61
CA VAL A 211 -6.62 37.91 -0.66
C VAL A 211 -5.26 37.42 -0.23
N LYS A 212 -5.18 36.11 0.05
CA LYS A 212 -3.93 35.43 0.07
C LYS A 212 -3.49 35.65 -1.36
N ALA A 213 -2.66 36.67 -1.56
CA ALA A 213 -1.66 36.63 -2.59
C ALA A 213 -1.17 35.18 -2.62
N PRO A 214 -0.80 34.63 -3.77
CA PRO A 214 -0.09 33.36 -3.81
C PRO A 214 1.28 33.53 -3.11
N GLN A 215 1.30 33.81 -1.80
CA GLN A 215 2.14 33.22 -0.81
C GLN A 215 1.91 31.70 -0.85
N GLY A 216 2.18 31.08 -2.00
CA GLY A 216 3.05 29.93 -1.97
C GLY A 216 4.18 30.39 -1.08
N ARG A 217 4.25 29.83 0.14
CA ARG A 217 5.30 30.13 1.12
C ARG A 217 6.52 30.42 0.28
N LYS A 218 7.00 31.67 0.26
CA LYS A 218 8.25 31.98 -0.44
C LYS A 218 9.21 31.04 0.24
N ARG A 219 9.47 29.89 -0.41
CA ARG A 219 10.52 29.01 -0.01
C ARG A 219 11.67 29.97 -0.22
N HIS A 220 12.24 30.48 0.87
CA HIS A 220 13.51 31.17 0.80
C HIS A 220 14.33 30.29 -0.12
N ALA A 221 14.55 30.76 -1.34
CA ALA A 221 15.48 30.12 -2.23
C ALA A 221 16.76 30.16 -1.40
N PRO A 222 17.29 29.00 -0.98
CA PRO A 222 18.53 29.03 -0.24
C PRO A 222 19.51 29.79 -1.11
N GLU A 223 20.12 30.85 -0.56
CA GLU A 223 21.25 31.47 -1.25
C GLU A 223 22.23 30.35 -1.59
N PRO A 224 22.70 30.26 -2.84
CA PRO A 224 23.61 29.22 -3.25
C PRO A 224 24.92 29.36 -2.47
N SER A 225 25.06 28.62 -1.36
CA SER A 225 26.30 28.54 -0.60
C SER A 225 27.36 27.91 -1.50
N ALA A 226 28.43 28.67 -1.74
CA ALA A 226 29.34 28.55 -2.88
C ALA A 226 30.32 27.35 -2.86
N GLN A 227 30.09 26.32 -2.04
CA GLN A 227 30.97 25.14 -1.99
C GLN A 227 30.23 23.90 -2.51
N ALA A 228 30.65 23.43 -3.69
CA ALA A 228 30.11 22.24 -4.34
C ALA A 228 30.12 21.04 -3.38
N GLY A 229 28.94 20.52 -3.04
CA GLY A 229 28.80 19.32 -2.22
C GLY A 229 28.52 19.53 -0.73
N HIS A 230 28.37 20.77 -0.25
CA HIS A 230 27.98 21.08 1.14
C HIS A 230 26.54 21.62 1.22
N LYS A 231 25.89 21.40 2.37
CA LYS A 231 24.56 21.89 2.69
C LYS A 231 24.43 22.16 4.19
N VAL A 232 23.81 23.28 4.55
CA VAL A 232 23.53 23.63 5.96
C VAL A 232 22.33 22.85 6.48
N CYS A 233 22.47 22.21 7.65
CA CYS A 233 21.36 21.54 8.31
C CYS A 233 20.48 22.54 9.07
N ARG A 234 19.18 22.62 8.77
CA ARG A 234 18.26 23.57 9.42
C ARG A 234 17.96 23.28 10.90
N ASN A 235 18.42 22.15 11.44
CA ASN A 235 18.17 21.77 12.83
C ASN A 235 19.38 22.09 13.73
N CYS A 236 20.60 21.75 13.31
CA CYS A 236 21.82 22.08 14.05
C CYS A 236 22.58 23.30 13.50
N ASN A 237 22.14 23.87 12.37
CA ASN A 237 22.78 24.98 11.65
C ASN A 237 24.25 24.77 11.23
N GLU A 238 24.73 23.52 11.25
CA GLU A 238 26.07 23.16 10.79
C GLU A 238 26.10 22.88 9.28
N GLU A 239 27.18 23.31 8.63
CA GLU A 239 27.53 22.92 7.27
C GLU A 239 28.01 21.47 7.23
N LYS A 240 27.35 20.63 6.43
CA LYS A 240 27.71 19.22 6.28
C LYS A 240 27.75 18.84 4.81
N LEU A 241 28.51 17.79 4.51
CA LEU A 241 28.48 17.18 3.18
C LEU A 241 27.05 16.76 2.82
N THR A 242 26.71 16.90 1.54
CA THR A 242 25.44 16.44 0.96
C THR A 242 25.13 14.97 1.25
N SER A 243 26.16 14.13 1.40
CA SER A 243 26.06 12.72 1.82
C SER A 243 25.51 12.53 3.24
N ALA A 244 25.64 13.54 4.11
CA ALA A 244 25.11 13.56 5.46
C ALA A 244 23.59 13.84 5.50
N PHE A 245 22.94 14.11 4.37
CA PHE A 245 21.51 14.36 4.28
C PHE A 245 20.76 13.17 3.65
N PRO A 246 19.57 12.78 4.18
CA PRO A 246 18.74 11.78 3.54
C PRO A 246 18.18 12.27 2.19
N HIS A 247 18.00 11.38 1.23
CA HIS A 247 17.40 11.72 -0.06
C HIS A 247 15.87 11.86 0.05
N LYS A 248 15.34 12.99 -0.41
CA LYS A 248 13.93 13.37 -0.37
C LYS A 248 13.44 13.79 -1.76
N ARG A 249 12.66 12.92 -2.43
CA ARG A 249 12.26 13.07 -3.84
C ARG A 249 11.55 14.38 -4.20
N ASN A 250 10.90 15.02 -3.23
CA ASN A 250 10.11 16.23 -3.44
C ASN A 250 10.84 17.52 -3.04
N SER A 251 12.11 17.40 -2.64
CA SER A 251 13.00 18.54 -2.38
C SER A 251 13.64 18.99 -3.70
N ILE A 252 13.94 20.28 -3.82
CA ILE A 252 14.57 20.87 -5.03
C ILE A 252 15.92 20.17 -5.28
N ASP A 253 16.74 20.09 -4.24
CA ASP A 253 18.06 19.45 -4.30
C ASP A 253 17.99 17.93 -4.08
N LYS A 254 16.79 17.35 -4.05
CA LYS A 254 16.52 15.94 -3.70
C LYS A 254 17.09 15.48 -2.35
N LEU A 255 17.51 16.40 -1.47
CA LEU A 255 18.02 16.13 -0.12
C LEU A 255 17.08 16.74 0.93
N ASP A 256 16.97 16.12 2.10
CA ASP A 256 16.21 16.66 3.22
C ASP A 256 16.87 17.92 3.81
N TYR A 257 16.12 18.70 4.59
CA TYR A 257 16.63 19.92 5.23
C TYR A 257 17.39 19.61 6.52
N HIS A 258 17.19 18.42 7.08
CA HIS A 258 17.84 17.97 8.30
C HIS A 258 18.85 16.87 7.98
N CYS A 259 20.02 16.91 8.63
CA CYS A 259 21.04 15.89 8.46
C CYS A 259 20.60 14.56 9.10
N LYS A 260 21.26 13.46 8.71
CA LYS A 260 21.03 12.11 9.24
C LYS A 260 21.19 12.06 10.75
N ALA A 261 22.19 12.76 11.31
CA ALA A 261 22.40 12.84 12.75
C ALA A 261 21.20 13.47 13.48
N CYS A 262 20.64 14.57 12.96
CA CYS A 262 19.44 15.17 13.54
C CYS A 262 18.19 14.27 13.38
N HIS A 263 18.07 13.51 12.29
CA HIS A 263 17.00 12.52 12.13
C HIS A 263 17.13 11.38 13.16
N ILE A 264 18.34 10.90 13.42
CA ILE A 264 18.63 9.89 14.44
C ILE A 264 18.31 10.47 15.82
N ALA A 265 18.81 11.66 16.15
CA ALA A 265 18.55 12.32 17.42
C ALA A 265 17.04 12.57 17.64
N ALA A 266 16.32 13.09 16.65
CA ALA A 266 14.88 13.29 16.74
C ALA A 266 14.09 11.97 16.85
N THR A 267 14.60 10.89 16.27
CA THR A 267 14.00 9.55 16.43
C THR A 267 14.29 9.00 17.82
N ALA A 268 15.52 9.12 18.32
CA ALA A 268 15.91 8.76 19.68
C ALA A 268 15.10 9.54 20.72
N GLU A 269 14.92 10.85 20.53
CA GLU A 269 14.08 11.68 21.38
C GLU A 269 12.61 11.24 21.32
N ARG A 270 12.07 10.95 20.13
CA ARG A 270 10.69 10.43 20.00
C ARG A 270 10.53 9.08 20.69
N VAL A 271 11.52 8.20 20.59
CA VAL A 271 11.54 6.91 21.29
C VAL A 271 11.65 7.12 22.80
N SER A 272 12.49 8.06 23.25
CA SER A 272 12.68 8.39 24.67
C SER A 272 11.42 9.03 25.28
N ARG A 273 10.79 9.98 24.58
CA ARG A 273 9.51 10.61 24.99
C ARG A 273 8.34 9.63 25.00
N ARG A 274 8.34 8.68 24.06
CA ARG A 274 7.37 7.57 24.09
C ARG A 274 7.70 6.59 25.22
N GLY A 275 8.91 6.63 25.77
CA GLY A 275 9.48 5.55 26.56
C GLY A 275 9.64 4.28 25.70
N LEU A 276 10.50 3.36 26.16
CA LEU A 276 9.97 2.00 26.24
C LEU A 276 8.78 2.14 27.20
N VAL A 277 7.58 2.40 26.69
CA VAL A 277 6.39 2.07 27.48
C VAL A 277 6.59 0.61 27.76
N GLU A 278 6.89 0.24 29.00
CA GLU A 278 6.67 -1.11 29.46
C GLU A 278 5.23 -1.39 29.10
N VAL A 279 5.05 -2.08 27.97
CA VAL A 279 3.72 -2.39 27.47
C VAL A 279 3.12 -3.15 28.63
N PRO A 280 2.09 -2.60 29.32
CA PRO A 280 1.53 -3.28 30.47
C PRO A 280 1.24 -4.70 30.01
N ALA A 281 1.69 -5.67 30.79
CA ALA A 281 1.46 -7.08 30.50
C ALA A 281 -0.05 -7.31 30.62
N VAL A 282 -0.78 -6.96 29.57
CA VAL A 282 -2.21 -7.16 29.48
C VAL A 282 -2.39 -8.64 29.28
N GLU A 283 -2.75 -9.37 30.33
CA GLU A 283 -3.00 -10.81 30.23
C GLU A 283 -4.20 -11.08 29.32
N ASN A 284 -5.27 -10.26 29.47
CA ASN A 284 -6.53 -10.43 28.76
C ASN A 284 -6.97 -9.15 28.05
N LYS A 285 -7.49 -9.31 26.83
CA LYS A 285 -7.98 -8.21 26.00
C LYS A 285 -9.29 -8.57 25.31
N VAL A 286 -10.21 -7.61 25.28
CA VAL A 286 -11.49 -7.76 24.58
C VAL A 286 -11.30 -7.57 23.06
N CYS A 287 -11.71 -8.54 22.27
CA CYS A 287 -11.68 -8.43 20.82
C CYS A 287 -12.77 -7.48 20.31
N SER A 288 -12.40 -6.44 19.55
CA SER A 288 -13.33 -5.43 19.03
C SER A 288 -14.34 -5.94 17.97
N LYS A 289 -14.34 -7.24 17.65
CA LYS A 289 -15.21 -7.83 16.61
C LYS A 289 -16.12 -8.93 17.15
N CYS A 290 -15.61 -9.83 17.98
CA CYS A 290 -16.41 -10.87 18.62
C CYS A 290 -16.75 -10.54 20.08
N GLU A 291 -16.24 -9.44 20.62
CA GLU A 291 -16.48 -8.95 21.99
C GLU A 291 -16.09 -9.93 23.10
N LYS A 292 -15.38 -11.02 22.77
CA LYS A 292 -14.85 -12.00 23.73
C LYS A 292 -13.57 -11.48 24.38
N GLU A 293 -13.46 -11.71 25.69
CA GLU A 293 -12.21 -11.56 26.43
C GLU A 293 -11.31 -12.75 26.10
N LEU A 294 -10.10 -12.46 25.60
CA LEU A 294 -9.15 -13.48 25.17
C LEU A 294 -7.75 -13.13 25.69
N PRO A 295 -6.89 -14.13 25.91
CA PRO A 295 -5.53 -13.88 26.34
C PRO A 295 -4.76 -13.09 25.27
N ALA A 296 -3.76 -12.30 25.68
CA ALA A 296 -2.96 -11.48 24.78
C ALA A 296 -2.32 -12.26 23.60
N ASP A 297 -1.98 -13.52 23.81
CA ASP A 297 -1.45 -14.40 22.76
C ASP A 297 -2.44 -14.66 21.62
N SER A 298 -3.74 -14.51 21.88
CA SER A 298 -4.79 -14.58 20.86
C SER A 298 -4.82 -13.35 19.95
N PHE A 299 -3.95 -12.37 20.14
CA PHE A 299 -3.85 -11.17 19.31
C PHE A 299 -2.50 -11.12 18.55
N HIS A 300 -2.44 -10.29 17.50
CA HIS A 300 -1.17 -9.99 16.81
C HIS A 300 -0.50 -8.76 17.45
N LYS A 301 0.83 -8.75 17.52
CA LYS A 301 1.61 -7.61 18.04
C LYS A 301 1.49 -6.39 17.11
N ASP A 302 1.21 -5.22 17.67
CA ASP A 302 1.15 -3.93 16.96
C ASP A 302 1.86 -2.84 17.77
N ARG A 303 3.09 -2.52 17.38
CA ARG A 303 3.95 -1.54 18.06
C ARG A 303 3.41 -0.11 18.03
N ASN A 304 2.38 0.17 17.23
CA ASN A 304 1.80 1.51 17.13
C ASN A 304 0.65 1.75 18.13
N LYS A 305 0.24 0.73 18.88
CA LYS A 305 -0.79 0.85 19.93
C LYS A 305 -0.15 0.85 21.31
N SER A 306 -0.80 1.52 22.26
CA SER A 306 -0.35 1.64 23.65
C SER A 306 -0.27 0.30 24.38
N ASP A 307 -1.11 -0.67 23.99
CA ASP A 307 -1.15 -2.03 24.53
C ASP A 307 -0.27 -3.02 23.75
N GLY A 308 0.44 -2.57 22.71
CA GLY A 308 1.28 -3.43 21.88
C GLY A 308 0.53 -4.52 21.08
N LEU A 309 -0.81 -4.52 21.06
CA LEU A 309 -1.63 -5.59 20.46
C LEU A 309 -2.67 -5.02 19.49
N ARG A 310 -2.98 -5.76 18.41
CA ARG A 310 -4.10 -5.43 17.51
C ARG A 310 -5.43 -5.45 18.27
N GLY A 311 -6.41 -4.68 17.81
CA GLY A 311 -7.74 -4.64 18.44
C GLY A 311 -8.63 -5.86 18.16
N ARG A 312 -8.26 -6.70 17.18
CA ARG A 312 -9.00 -7.91 16.80
C ARG A 312 -8.14 -9.13 17.09
N CYS A 313 -8.76 -10.20 17.57
CA CYS A 313 -8.08 -11.47 17.78
C CYS A 313 -7.68 -12.12 16.45
N ARG A 314 -6.72 -13.05 16.50
CA ARG A 314 -6.19 -13.80 15.36
C ARG A 314 -7.30 -14.50 14.59
N ALA A 315 -8.26 -15.11 15.30
CA ALA A 315 -9.43 -15.77 14.68
C ALA A 315 -10.28 -14.77 13.86
N CYS A 316 -10.65 -13.63 14.43
CA CYS A 316 -11.41 -12.61 13.71
C CYS A 316 -10.62 -11.98 12.54
N GLU A 317 -9.29 -11.84 12.67
CA GLU A 317 -8.46 -11.35 11.58
C GLU A 317 -8.36 -12.39 10.45
N ALA A 318 -8.22 -13.68 10.79
CA ALA A 318 -8.25 -14.78 9.83
C ALA A 318 -9.60 -14.85 9.09
N LEU A 319 -10.72 -14.79 9.82
CA LEU A 319 -12.06 -14.70 9.23
C LEU A 319 -12.22 -13.44 8.36
N SER A 320 -11.70 -12.29 8.80
CA SER A 320 -11.72 -11.09 7.96
C SER A 320 -10.90 -11.26 6.68
N GLN A 321 -9.82 -12.03 6.71
CA GLN A 321 -9.02 -12.34 5.52
C GLN A 321 -9.74 -13.33 4.61
N THR A 322 -10.37 -14.38 5.15
CA THR A 322 -11.15 -15.33 4.34
C THR A 322 -12.34 -14.63 3.69
N VAL A 323 -13.12 -13.84 4.44
CA VAL A 323 -14.20 -13.01 3.90
C VAL A 323 -13.66 -12.08 2.81
N ARG A 324 -12.51 -11.43 3.00
CA ARG A 324 -11.89 -10.60 1.94
C ARG A 324 -11.49 -11.41 0.71
N ARG A 325 -11.04 -12.65 0.86
CA ARG A 325 -10.68 -13.53 -0.27
C ARG A 325 -11.92 -14.00 -1.02
N VAL A 326 -13.00 -14.33 -0.31
CA VAL A 326 -14.28 -14.77 -0.89
C VAL A 326 -15.02 -13.60 -1.53
N THR A 327 -15.19 -12.49 -0.81
CA THR A 327 -15.86 -11.28 -1.35
C THR A 327 -15.04 -10.57 -2.44
N ARG A 328 -13.74 -10.81 -2.50
CA ARG A 328 -12.88 -10.40 -3.63
C ARG A 328 -12.44 -11.63 -4.42
N ALA A 329 -13.31 -12.64 -4.47
CA ALA A 329 -13.08 -13.80 -5.32
C ALA A 329 -12.73 -13.29 -6.72
N PRO A 330 -11.74 -13.92 -7.37
CA PRO A 330 -11.38 -13.61 -8.74
C PRO A 330 -12.63 -13.55 -9.62
N VAL A 331 -12.95 -12.36 -10.13
CA VAL A 331 -13.98 -12.23 -11.15
C VAL A 331 -13.31 -12.61 -12.48
N ASP A 332 -13.78 -13.68 -13.12
CA ASP A 332 -13.18 -14.18 -14.37
C ASP A 332 -13.59 -13.34 -15.58
N GLU A 333 -14.84 -12.89 -15.64
CA GLU A 333 -15.33 -12.00 -16.70
C GLU A 333 -15.76 -10.63 -16.17
N PRO A 334 -15.31 -9.52 -16.80
CA PRO A 334 -15.60 -8.18 -16.33
C PRO A 334 -17.11 -7.90 -16.37
N THR A 335 -17.64 -7.38 -15.27
CA THR A 335 -19.09 -7.16 -15.11
C THR A 335 -19.61 -5.91 -15.83
N VAL A 336 -18.73 -5.08 -16.38
CA VAL A 336 -19.05 -3.79 -17.00
C VAL A 336 -18.51 -3.73 -18.42
N THR A 337 -19.29 -3.16 -19.35
CA THR A 337 -18.93 -3.00 -20.77
C THR A 337 -18.14 -1.73 -21.06
N SER A 338 -18.38 -0.66 -20.31
CA SER A 338 -17.64 0.61 -20.36
C SER A 338 -17.25 1.09 -18.96
N LYS A 339 -16.18 1.89 -18.88
CA LYS A 339 -15.72 2.49 -17.62
C LYS A 339 -15.00 3.82 -17.88
N VAL A 340 -15.21 4.77 -16.97
CA VAL A 340 -14.49 6.05 -16.98
C VAL A 340 -13.09 5.89 -16.39
N CYS A 341 -12.06 6.24 -17.17
CA CYS A 341 -10.68 6.22 -16.71
C CYS A 341 -10.43 7.35 -15.69
N ARG A 342 -10.01 7.01 -14.47
CA ARG A 342 -9.76 8.01 -13.41
C ARG A 342 -8.58 8.97 -13.66
N ARG A 343 -7.84 8.78 -14.75
CA ARG A 343 -6.67 9.60 -15.09
C ARG A 343 -6.92 10.57 -16.25
N CYS A 344 -7.53 10.11 -17.34
CA CYS A 344 -7.89 10.99 -18.47
C CYS A 344 -9.34 11.48 -18.41
N GLY A 345 -10.23 10.85 -17.63
CA GLY A 345 -11.63 11.24 -17.51
C GLY A 345 -12.53 10.74 -18.65
N GLU A 346 -11.97 10.08 -19.66
CA GLU A 346 -12.72 9.53 -20.79
C GLU A 346 -13.42 8.21 -20.42
N GLU A 347 -14.64 8.04 -20.91
CA GLU A 347 -15.33 6.75 -20.92
C GLU A 347 -14.77 5.87 -22.04
N LYS A 348 -14.27 4.69 -21.67
CA LYS A 348 -13.67 3.74 -22.61
C LYS A 348 -14.28 2.35 -22.45
N ALA A 349 -14.15 1.51 -23.47
CA ALA A 349 -14.64 0.14 -23.41
C ALA A 349 -13.86 -0.68 -22.38
N ALA A 350 -14.45 -1.74 -21.84
CA ALA A 350 -13.81 -2.66 -20.90
C ALA A 350 -12.50 -3.26 -21.43
N THR A 351 -12.42 -3.47 -22.75
CA THR A 351 -11.24 -3.94 -23.48
C THR A 351 -10.06 -2.97 -23.41
N ASP A 352 -10.31 -1.69 -23.16
CA ASP A 352 -9.28 -0.66 -23.00
C ASP A 352 -8.69 -0.62 -21.58
N PHE A 353 -9.14 -1.49 -20.67
CA PHE A 353 -8.61 -1.63 -19.32
C PHE A 353 -7.87 -2.96 -19.16
N CYS A 354 -6.87 -3.00 -18.27
CA CYS A 354 -6.21 -4.26 -17.92
C CYS A 354 -7.10 -5.07 -16.98
N ARG A 355 -7.22 -6.39 -17.20
CA ARG A 355 -7.92 -7.31 -16.28
C ARG A 355 -7.22 -7.37 -14.92
N LYS A 356 -7.98 -7.19 -13.84
CA LYS A 356 -7.54 -7.26 -12.44
C LYS A 356 -8.56 -8.06 -11.63
N LYS A 357 -8.35 -9.38 -11.59
CA LYS A 357 -9.24 -10.35 -10.92
C LYS A 357 -9.63 -9.99 -9.48
N GLN A 358 -8.77 -9.26 -8.76
CA GLN A 358 -8.98 -8.86 -7.35
C GLN A 358 -9.88 -7.62 -7.16
N ARG A 359 -10.35 -7.01 -8.26
CA ARG A 359 -11.25 -5.84 -8.22
C ARG A 359 -12.69 -6.31 -8.39
N THR A 360 -13.61 -5.55 -7.81
CA THR A 360 -15.07 -5.83 -7.86
C THR A 360 -15.63 -5.90 -9.27
N ASP A 361 -15.08 -5.16 -10.22
CA ASP A 361 -15.47 -5.11 -11.62
C ASP A 361 -14.53 -5.90 -12.55
N GLY A 362 -13.50 -6.55 -12.00
CA GLY A 362 -12.50 -7.28 -12.77
C GLY A 362 -11.55 -6.40 -13.62
N LEU A 363 -11.62 -5.07 -13.55
CA LEU A 363 -10.86 -4.14 -14.41
C LEU A 363 -10.00 -3.14 -13.60
N ASP A 364 -8.91 -2.66 -14.20
CA ASP A 364 -8.10 -1.59 -13.60
C ASP A 364 -8.88 -0.26 -13.53
N SER A 365 -8.44 0.66 -12.67
CA SER A 365 -9.03 2.01 -12.55
C SER A 365 -8.55 2.97 -13.63
N TYR A 366 -7.54 2.58 -14.41
CA TYR A 366 -6.93 3.36 -15.47
C TYR A 366 -6.91 2.56 -16.76
N CYS A 367 -7.14 3.23 -17.89
CA CYS A 367 -7.04 2.60 -19.20
C CYS A 367 -5.59 2.17 -19.51
N LYS A 368 -5.45 1.25 -20.46
CA LYS A 368 -4.18 0.71 -20.96
C LYS A 368 -3.23 1.81 -21.40
N ASP A 369 -3.71 2.84 -22.10
CA ASP A 369 -2.89 3.98 -22.53
C ASP A 369 -2.30 4.73 -21.33
N CYS A 370 -3.14 5.02 -20.34
CA CYS A 370 -2.72 5.71 -19.11
C CYS A 370 -1.73 4.88 -18.30
N ASN A 371 -1.93 3.56 -18.24
CA ASN A 371 -1.01 2.63 -17.59
C ASN A 371 0.32 2.49 -18.36
N CYS A 372 0.27 2.45 -19.69
CA CYS A 372 1.44 2.43 -20.56
C CYS A 372 2.26 3.71 -20.38
N LYS A 373 1.62 4.88 -20.50
CA LYS A 373 2.25 6.19 -20.22
C LYS A 373 2.83 6.26 -18.81
N ALA A 374 2.13 5.73 -17.79
CA ALA A 374 2.65 5.66 -16.42
C ALA A 374 3.91 4.78 -16.31
N THR A 375 3.91 3.66 -17.00
CA THR A 375 5.00 2.68 -16.98
C THR A 375 6.19 3.19 -17.75
N ALA A 376 6.00 3.74 -18.97
CA ALA A 376 7.03 4.41 -19.74
C ALA A 376 7.66 5.56 -18.95
N ALA A 377 6.86 6.44 -18.32
CA ALA A 377 7.39 7.50 -17.47
C ALA A 377 8.16 6.97 -16.24
N ARG A 378 7.73 5.84 -15.66
CA ARG A 378 8.44 5.20 -14.54
C ARG A 378 9.75 4.55 -15.01
N THR A 379 9.75 3.93 -16.18
CA THR A 379 10.93 3.31 -16.79
C THR A 379 11.95 4.36 -17.22
N ALA A 380 11.50 5.46 -17.85
CA ALA A 380 12.35 6.60 -18.18
C ALA A 380 13.00 7.22 -16.93
N ARG A 381 12.25 7.35 -15.82
CA ARG A 381 12.80 7.79 -14.52
C ARG A 381 13.76 6.78 -13.88
N LYS A 382 13.72 5.52 -14.29
CA LYS A 382 14.56 4.41 -13.79
C LYS A 382 15.71 4.08 -14.73
N ALA A 383 15.78 4.70 -15.91
CA ALA A 383 16.87 4.47 -16.85
C ALA A 383 18.21 4.66 -16.10
N PRO A 384 19.14 3.71 -16.21
CA PRO A 384 20.35 3.69 -15.40
C PRO A 384 21.15 4.95 -15.77
N THR A 385 21.10 5.95 -14.90
CA THR A 385 21.79 7.23 -15.12
C THR A 385 23.24 7.18 -14.66
N VAL A 386 23.68 6.02 -14.14
CA VAL A 386 24.99 5.87 -13.54
C VAL A 386 25.60 4.59 -14.12
N ALA A 387 26.62 4.76 -14.96
CA ALA A 387 27.52 3.67 -15.32
C ALA A 387 28.09 3.06 -14.02
N PRO A 388 28.29 1.73 -13.94
CA PRO A 388 28.85 1.12 -12.75
C PRO A 388 30.16 1.83 -12.40
N THR A 389 30.25 2.37 -11.17
CA THR A 389 31.41 3.15 -10.71
C THR A 389 32.58 2.27 -10.29
N VAL A 390 32.42 0.95 -10.37
CA VAL A 390 33.36 -0.05 -9.85
C VAL A 390 33.68 -1.02 -10.98
N GLU A 391 34.96 -1.33 -11.19
CA GLU A 391 35.41 -2.27 -12.22
C GLU A 391 35.28 -3.74 -11.76
N HIS A 392 35.51 -4.01 -10.47
CA HIS A 392 35.55 -5.34 -9.88
C HIS A 392 34.69 -5.41 -8.61
N LYS A 393 33.99 -6.53 -8.40
CA LYS A 393 33.11 -6.71 -7.24
C LYS A 393 33.13 -8.17 -6.78
N VAL A 394 33.19 -8.34 -5.46
CA VAL A 394 33.10 -9.66 -4.83
C VAL A 394 31.63 -10.10 -4.72
N CYS A 395 31.33 -11.29 -5.25
CA CYS A 395 30.00 -11.89 -5.13
C CYS A 395 29.76 -12.40 -3.69
N VAL A 396 28.71 -11.93 -3.01
CA VAL A 396 28.41 -12.35 -1.62
C VAL A 396 27.97 -13.82 -1.47
N ARG A 397 27.87 -14.58 -2.56
CA ARG A 397 27.43 -15.99 -2.55
C ARG A 397 28.55 -16.96 -2.86
N CYS A 398 29.28 -16.74 -3.95
CA CYS A 398 30.42 -17.58 -4.32
C CYS A 398 31.75 -17.03 -3.83
N HIS A 399 31.76 -15.82 -3.24
CA HIS A 399 32.94 -15.12 -2.72
C HIS A 399 34.06 -14.87 -3.74
N GLN A 400 33.78 -15.02 -5.03
CA GLN A 400 34.72 -14.71 -6.11
C GLN A 400 34.67 -13.22 -6.46
N ASP A 401 35.86 -12.62 -6.65
CA ASP A 401 35.99 -11.31 -7.29
C ASP A 401 35.76 -11.45 -8.81
N LYS A 402 34.86 -10.66 -9.34
CA LYS A 402 34.47 -10.70 -10.75
C LYS A 402 34.33 -9.28 -11.30
N PRO A 403 34.57 -9.08 -12.60
CA PRO A 403 34.37 -7.78 -13.21
C PRO A 403 32.90 -7.36 -13.11
N ALA A 404 32.63 -6.05 -13.06
CA ALA A 404 31.30 -5.49 -12.92
C ALA A 404 30.29 -5.97 -13.99
N GLY A 405 30.77 -6.33 -15.19
CA GLY A 405 29.96 -6.90 -16.26
C GLY A 405 29.26 -8.23 -15.88
N GLU A 406 29.87 -9.00 -14.97
CA GLU A 406 29.34 -10.27 -14.43
C GLU A 406 28.20 -10.08 -13.42
N PHE A 407 27.91 -8.83 -13.03
CA PHE A 407 26.83 -8.50 -12.12
C PHE A 407 25.66 -7.89 -12.90
N PRO A 408 24.41 -8.31 -12.62
CA PRO A 408 23.26 -7.63 -13.19
C PRO A 408 23.16 -6.18 -12.68
N ALA A 409 22.63 -5.28 -13.50
CA ALA A 409 22.39 -3.90 -13.10
C ALA A 409 21.27 -3.81 -12.04
N ARG A 410 21.50 -3.02 -11.00
CA ARG A 410 20.53 -2.66 -9.96
C ARG A 410 20.58 -1.15 -9.71
N PRO A 411 19.74 -0.35 -10.38
CA PRO A 411 19.76 1.11 -10.26
C PRO A 411 19.49 1.65 -8.84
N SER A 412 19.02 0.81 -7.92
CA SER A 412 18.78 1.17 -6.53
C SER A 412 19.97 0.92 -5.60
N ALA A 413 21.02 0.24 -6.07
CA ALA A 413 22.23 -0.03 -5.30
C ALA A 413 23.23 1.13 -5.44
N THR A 414 24.06 1.35 -4.42
CA THR A 414 25.03 2.46 -4.39
C THR A 414 26.00 2.43 -5.56
N ASP A 415 26.41 1.24 -5.98
CA ASP A 415 27.33 0.96 -7.09
C ASP A 415 26.61 0.59 -8.39
N GLY A 416 25.27 0.62 -8.40
CA GLY A 416 24.47 0.29 -9.58
C GLY A 416 24.42 -1.21 -9.92
N LEU A 417 24.94 -2.11 -9.09
CA LEU A 417 25.04 -3.55 -9.36
C LEU A 417 24.39 -4.41 -8.25
N TYR A 418 23.94 -5.63 -8.58
CA TYR A 418 23.53 -6.60 -7.55
C TYR A 418 24.73 -7.04 -6.68
N SER A 419 24.48 -7.52 -5.46
CA SER A 419 25.53 -8.03 -4.56
C SER A 419 26.06 -9.41 -4.93
N TYR A 420 25.42 -10.11 -5.86
CA TYR A 420 25.80 -11.44 -6.34
C TYR A 420 25.82 -11.46 -7.87
N CYS A 421 26.67 -12.32 -8.44
CA CYS A 421 26.91 -12.42 -9.87
C CYS A 421 25.71 -13.06 -10.62
N ARG A 422 25.73 -12.97 -11.96
CA ARG A 422 24.70 -13.52 -12.86
C ARG A 422 24.50 -15.02 -12.66
N ILE A 423 25.58 -15.78 -12.47
CA ILE A 423 25.55 -17.24 -12.25
C ILE A 423 24.82 -17.58 -10.96
N CYS A 424 25.22 -16.98 -9.83
CA CYS A 424 24.52 -17.22 -8.56
C CYS A 424 23.05 -16.75 -8.60
N ARG A 425 22.70 -15.79 -9.47
CA ARG A 425 21.31 -15.37 -9.69
C ARG A 425 20.50 -16.44 -10.41
N THR A 426 21.03 -17.01 -11.49
CA THR A 426 20.36 -18.07 -12.27
C THR A 426 20.21 -19.34 -11.43
N GLU A 427 21.26 -19.74 -10.70
CA GLU A 427 21.22 -20.86 -9.77
C GLU A 427 20.08 -20.72 -8.75
N SER A 428 19.98 -19.58 -8.08
CA SER A 428 18.88 -19.38 -7.11
C SER A 428 17.50 -19.33 -7.73
N ALA A 429 17.36 -18.81 -8.96
CA ALA A 429 16.10 -18.88 -9.67
C ALA A 429 15.71 -20.35 -9.95
N ASN A 430 16.69 -21.17 -10.35
CA ASN A 430 16.50 -22.61 -10.58
C ASN A 430 16.18 -23.35 -9.28
N SER A 431 16.92 -23.13 -8.19
CA SER A 431 16.62 -23.72 -6.88
C SER A 431 15.22 -23.36 -6.38
N SER A 432 14.77 -22.12 -6.62
CA SER A 432 13.41 -21.69 -6.26
C SER A 432 12.35 -22.41 -7.10
N ARG A 433 12.58 -22.57 -8.40
CA ARG A 433 11.68 -23.32 -9.31
C ARG A 433 11.61 -24.80 -8.93
N LEU A 434 12.75 -25.41 -8.61
CA LEU A 434 12.82 -26.79 -8.13
C LEU A 434 12.02 -26.97 -6.84
N ARG A 435 12.20 -26.09 -5.85
CA ARG A 435 11.43 -26.12 -4.59
C ARG A 435 9.93 -26.01 -4.82
N VAL A 436 9.49 -25.17 -5.76
CA VAL A 436 8.05 -25.06 -6.11
C VAL A 436 7.56 -26.34 -6.76
N ARG A 437 8.30 -26.89 -7.73
CA ARG A 437 7.96 -28.18 -8.38
C ARG A 437 7.89 -29.33 -7.40
N SER A 438 8.86 -29.47 -6.50
CA SER A 438 8.85 -30.54 -5.48
C SER A 438 7.64 -30.42 -4.55
N ARG A 439 7.27 -29.19 -4.14
CA ARG A 439 6.05 -28.99 -3.33
C ARG A 439 4.77 -29.36 -4.10
N GLN A 440 4.71 -29.04 -5.39
CA GLN A 440 3.57 -29.40 -6.24
C GLN A 440 3.47 -30.92 -6.43
N ALA A 441 4.60 -31.62 -6.60
CA ALA A 441 4.63 -33.08 -6.71
C ALA A 441 4.14 -33.76 -5.42
N LEU A 442 4.62 -33.31 -4.25
CA LEU A 442 4.15 -33.83 -2.95
C LEU A 442 2.65 -33.58 -2.71
N GLN A 443 2.11 -32.46 -3.20
CA GLN A 443 0.67 -32.16 -3.09
C GLN A 443 -0.19 -33.00 -4.04
N ALA A 444 0.35 -33.42 -5.18
CA ALA A 444 -0.36 -34.28 -6.12
C ALA A 444 -0.47 -35.73 -5.61
N ASP A 445 0.59 -36.22 -4.95
CA ASP A 445 0.65 -37.57 -4.37
C ASP A 445 -0.34 -37.73 -3.20
N GLN A 446 -0.49 -36.70 -2.36
CA GLN A 446 -1.47 -36.68 -1.27
C GLN A 446 -2.94 -36.52 -1.73
N GLY A 447 -3.16 -36.23 -3.01
CA GLY A 447 -4.50 -36.07 -3.60
C GLY A 447 -5.09 -37.35 -4.21
N SER A 448 -4.28 -38.40 -4.39
CA SER A 448 -4.69 -39.65 -5.04
C SER A 448 -5.11 -40.79 -4.10
N GLU A 449 -4.98 -40.64 -2.77
CA GLU A 449 -5.32 -41.68 -1.79
C GLU A 449 -6.70 -41.52 -1.14
N VAL A 450 -7.61 -40.70 -1.70
CA VAL A 450 -8.93 -40.41 -1.09
C VAL A 450 -10.13 -41.01 -1.83
N GLU A 451 -9.93 -41.86 -2.84
CA GLU A 451 -11.04 -42.61 -3.45
C GLU A 451 -11.12 -44.05 -2.93
N GLU A 452 -12.35 -44.41 -2.54
CA GLU A 452 -12.86 -45.75 -2.26
C GLU A 452 -12.61 -46.33 -0.86
N ALA A 453 -13.20 -45.70 0.17
CA ALA A 453 -13.81 -46.49 1.23
C ALA A 453 -15.17 -46.99 0.71
N PRO A 454 -15.36 -48.31 0.48
CA PRO A 454 -16.64 -48.83 0.05
C PRO A 454 -17.69 -48.56 1.13
N MET A 455 -18.78 -47.87 0.75
CA MET A 455 -19.98 -47.83 1.56
C MET A 455 -20.56 -49.25 1.59
N ASP A 456 -20.27 -49.98 2.67
CA ASP A 456 -20.90 -51.25 3.01
C ASP A 456 -22.43 -51.06 3.01
N MET A 457 -23.08 -51.59 1.98
CA MET A 457 -24.52 -51.82 1.97
C MET A 457 -24.83 -52.90 3.00
N ARG A 458 -25.23 -52.48 4.20
CA ARG A 458 -25.93 -53.36 5.14
C ARG A 458 -27.39 -53.42 4.74
N ASP A 459 -27.72 -54.46 3.98
CA ASP A 459 -29.02 -55.12 4.06
C ASP A 459 -29.14 -55.79 5.44
N GLY A 460 -30.30 -55.60 6.08
CA GLY A 460 -30.66 -56.15 7.38
C GLY A 460 -31.92 -55.52 7.93
#